data_AF-A0A3A4UKZ9-F1
#
_entry.id   AF-A0A3A4UKZ9-F1
#
_cell.length_a   1.000
_cell.length_b   1.000
_cell.length_c   1.000
_cell.angle_alpha   90.00
_cell.angle_beta   90.00
_cell.angle_gamma   90.00
#
_symmetry.space_group_name_H-M   'P 1'
#
loop_
_entity.id
_entity.type
_entity.pdbx_description
1 polymer ?
#
loop_
_entity_poly.entity_id
_entity_poly.type
_entity_poly.pdbx_seq_one_letter_code
_entity_poly.pdbx_strand_id
1 'polypeptide(L)'
;MEFRVSPYRKDTAKFCSHSCRAKHYFTGSRNPLWNGGVTDEHSRVRRLDAYREWRAAVYRRDKWTCRTCGYKGRAIVAHHIKRFADHPALRFALSNGITLCRTCHAHIENPQRLIRQTPEKVKIESEPHGDMGRAAEMTAPLG
;
A
#
# COMPACT_ATOMS: atom_id res chain seq x y z
N MET A 1 -13.70 8.73 -36.67
CA MET A 1 -12.62 8.95 -35.67
C MET A 1 -11.30 8.76 -36.41
N GLU A 2 -10.48 9.81 -36.52
CA GLU A 2 -9.27 9.81 -37.36
C GLU A 2 -8.12 9.08 -36.65
N PHE A 3 -7.45 8.15 -37.35
CA PHE A 3 -6.35 7.35 -36.80
C PHE A 3 -5.07 8.19 -36.76
N ARG A 4 -4.87 8.91 -35.65
CA ARG A 4 -3.72 9.81 -35.47
C ARG A 4 -2.61 9.12 -34.68
N VAL A 5 -1.41 9.09 -35.23
CA VAL A 5 -0.20 8.49 -34.62
C VAL A 5 0.98 9.45 -34.79
N SER A 6 2.03 9.31 -33.96
CA SER A 6 3.23 10.13 -34.09
C SER A 6 3.89 9.95 -35.48
N PRO A 7 4.43 11.01 -36.11
CA PRO A 7 4.91 10.95 -37.49
C PRO A 7 5.90 9.81 -37.79
N TYR A 8 6.79 9.48 -36.84
CA TYR A 8 7.78 8.42 -37.01
C TYR A 8 7.19 6.99 -37.01
N ARG A 9 5.92 6.84 -36.61
CA ARG A 9 5.19 5.55 -36.62
C ARG A 9 4.12 5.49 -37.68
N LYS A 10 3.98 6.52 -38.52
CA LYS A 10 2.85 6.64 -39.46
C LYS A 10 2.69 5.40 -40.34
N ASP A 11 3.79 4.80 -40.77
CA ASP A 11 3.80 3.65 -41.69
C ASP A 11 3.76 2.29 -40.98
N THR A 12 3.98 2.24 -39.66
CA THR A 12 4.09 0.97 -38.89
C THR A 12 3.08 0.82 -37.76
N ALA A 13 2.42 1.91 -37.35
CA ALA A 13 1.50 1.90 -36.23
C ALA A 13 0.17 1.21 -36.58
N LYS A 14 -0.11 0.11 -35.88
CA LYS A 14 -1.43 -0.57 -35.92
C LYS A 14 -2.46 0.01 -34.93
N PHE A 15 -2.00 0.82 -33.97
CA PHE A 15 -2.86 1.42 -32.93
C PHE A 15 -2.50 2.89 -32.69
N CYS A 16 -3.50 3.70 -32.31
CA CYS A 16 -3.35 5.12 -31.98
C CYS A 16 -2.35 5.40 -30.85
N SER A 17 -2.19 4.47 -29.92
CA SER A 17 -1.29 4.59 -28.77
C SER A 17 -1.03 3.23 -28.14
N HIS A 18 -0.08 3.19 -27.20
CA HIS A 18 0.15 2.01 -26.36
C HIS A 18 -1.09 1.62 -25.55
N SER A 19 -1.89 2.59 -25.09
CA SER A 19 -3.14 2.30 -24.36
C SER A 19 -4.21 1.73 -25.28
N CYS A 20 -4.31 2.20 -26.54
CA CYS A 20 -5.19 1.60 -27.55
C CYS A 20 -4.80 0.13 -27.82
N ARG A 21 -3.50 -0.15 -27.95
CA ARG A 21 -2.97 -1.52 -28.13
C ARG A 21 -3.28 -2.41 -26.93
N ALA A 22 -3.06 -1.92 -25.72
CA ALA A 22 -3.31 -2.67 -24.49
C ALA A 22 -4.81 -3.00 -24.35
N LYS A 23 -5.69 -2.03 -24.64
CA LYS A 23 -7.14 -2.27 -24.67
C LYS A 23 -7.51 -3.35 -25.69
N HIS A 24 -6.87 -3.34 -26.87
CA HIS A 24 -7.20 -4.31 -27.91
C HIS A 24 -6.85 -5.75 -27.53
N TYR A 25 -5.69 -5.99 -26.90
CA TYR A 25 -5.21 -7.35 -26.59
C TYR A 25 -5.51 -7.83 -25.17
N PHE A 26 -5.64 -6.94 -24.19
CA PHE A 26 -5.70 -7.31 -22.77
C PHE A 26 -7.05 -6.99 -22.10
N THR A 27 -8.12 -6.92 -22.88
CA THR A 27 -9.49 -6.72 -22.34
C THR A 27 -10.42 -7.86 -22.74
N GLY A 28 -11.34 -8.18 -21.83
CA GLY A 28 -12.34 -9.22 -22.03
C GLY A 28 -11.73 -10.52 -22.54
N SER A 29 -12.44 -11.17 -23.47
CA SER A 29 -12.06 -12.45 -24.08
C SER A 29 -10.78 -12.46 -24.88
N ARG A 30 -10.18 -11.30 -25.13
CA ARG A 30 -8.91 -11.23 -25.87
C ARG A 30 -7.69 -11.36 -24.97
N ASN A 31 -7.86 -11.11 -23.66
CA ASN A 31 -6.77 -11.28 -22.71
C ASN A 31 -6.48 -12.79 -22.53
N PRO A 32 -5.24 -13.27 -22.73
CA PRO A 32 -4.89 -14.68 -22.50
C PRO A 32 -5.16 -15.18 -21.08
N LEU A 33 -5.22 -14.25 -20.10
CA LEU A 33 -5.55 -14.54 -18.70
C LEU A 33 -7.06 -14.40 -18.41
N TRP A 34 -7.91 -14.16 -19.41
CA TRP A 34 -9.34 -14.02 -19.21
C TRP A 34 -10.01 -15.35 -18.93
N ASN A 35 -10.44 -15.52 -17.69
CA ASN A 35 -11.18 -16.69 -17.26
C ASN A 35 -12.70 -16.47 -17.37
N GLY A 36 -13.19 -16.18 -18.58
CA GLY A 36 -14.64 -16.05 -18.85
C GLY A 36 -15.36 -14.90 -18.13
N GLY A 37 -14.62 -13.89 -17.64
CA GLY A 37 -15.19 -12.80 -16.84
C GLY A 37 -15.61 -13.22 -15.43
N VAL A 38 -15.27 -14.44 -15.02
CA VAL A 38 -15.59 -14.96 -13.68
C VAL A 38 -14.62 -14.34 -12.67
N THR A 39 -15.14 -13.43 -11.85
CA THR A 39 -14.43 -12.98 -10.64
C THR A 39 -14.59 -14.04 -9.57
N ASP A 40 -13.49 -14.50 -8.97
CA ASP A 40 -13.55 -15.50 -7.91
C ASP A 40 -14.42 -15.02 -6.73
N GLU A 41 -15.07 -15.97 -6.04
CA GLU A 41 -15.98 -15.68 -4.94
C GLU A 41 -15.31 -14.83 -3.86
N HIS A 42 -14.06 -15.14 -3.52
CA HIS A 42 -13.36 -14.42 -2.47
C HIS A 42 -13.08 -12.97 -2.85
N SER A 43 -12.74 -12.70 -4.10
CA SER A 43 -12.61 -11.35 -4.63
C SER A 43 -13.95 -10.61 -4.63
N ARG A 44 -15.05 -11.28 -4.98
CA ARG A 44 -16.40 -10.68 -4.90
C ARG A 44 -16.74 -10.30 -3.46
N VAL A 45 -16.53 -11.20 -2.50
CA VAL A 45 -16.85 -10.95 -1.09
C VAL A 45 -16.00 -9.82 -0.50
N ARG A 46 -14.72 -9.72 -0.88
CA ARG A 46 -13.84 -8.62 -0.46
C ARG A 46 -14.22 -7.25 -1.04
N ARG A 47 -15.03 -7.20 -2.10
CA ARG A 47 -15.55 -5.95 -2.68
C ARG A 47 -16.86 -5.49 -2.03
N LEU A 48 -17.50 -6.33 -1.21
CA LEU A 48 -18.74 -5.96 -0.52
C LEU A 48 -18.50 -4.87 0.52
N ASP A 49 -19.52 -4.06 0.77
CA ASP A 49 -19.46 -3.02 1.81
C ASP A 49 -19.29 -3.62 3.21
N ALA A 50 -19.87 -4.78 3.48
CA ALA A 50 -19.64 -5.53 4.72
C ALA A 50 -18.15 -5.80 5.00
N TYR A 51 -17.34 -6.05 3.97
CA TYR A 51 -15.89 -6.21 4.13
C TYR A 51 -15.21 -4.89 4.49
N ARG A 52 -15.64 -3.78 3.88
CA ARG A 52 -15.13 -2.43 4.17
C ARG A 52 -15.47 -2.02 5.60
N GLU A 53 -16.70 -2.28 6.04
CA GLU A 53 -17.19 -2.02 7.38
C GLU A 53 -16.46 -2.85 8.43
N TRP A 54 -16.34 -4.16 8.20
CA TRP A 54 -15.56 -5.07 9.05
C TRP A 54 -14.12 -4.58 9.20
N ARG A 55 -13.45 -4.26 8.08
CA ARG A 55 -12.08 -3.74 8.10
C ARG A 55 -11.97 -2.45 8.91
N ALA A 56 -12.90 -1.52 8.72
CA ALA A 56 -12.93 -0.27 9.49
C ALA A 56 -13.22 -0.51 10.98
N ALA A 57 -14.05 -1.50 11.32
CA ALA A 57 -14.35 -1.86 12.71
C ALA A 57 -13.13 -2.47 13.40
N VAL A 58 -12.38 -3.35 12.72
CA VAL A 58 -11.11 -3.92 13.22
C VAL A 58 -10.11 -2.80 13.52
N TYR A 59 -9.92 -1.86 12.60
CA TYR A 59 -9.01 -0.73 12.80
C TYR A 59 -9.45 0.19 13.94
N ARG A 60 -10.74 0.49 14.05
CA ARG A 60 -11.29 1.31 15.13
C ARG A 60 -11.05 0.66 16.50
N ARG A 61 -11.39 -0.62 16.64
CA ARG A 61 -11.16 -1.40 17.87
C ARG A 61 -9.69 -1.36 18.30
N ASP A 62 -8.79 -1.54 17.33
CA ASP A 62 -7.35 -1.59 17.56
C ASP A 62 -6.69 -0.21 17.60
N LYS A 63 -7.46 0.88 17.50
CA LYS A 63 -6.97 2.26 17.46
C LYS A 63 -5.90 2.47 16.37
N TRP A 64 -6.10 1.89 15.19
CA TRP A 64 -5.17 1.91 14.04
C TRP A 64 -3.73 1.50 14.41
N THR A 65 -3.60 0.61 15.41
CA THR A 65 -2.32 0.19 15.95
C THR A 65 -2.10 -1.29 15.65
N CYS A 66 -0.91 -1.64 15.15
CA CYS A 66 -0.48 -3.03 15.04
C CYS A 66 -0.56 -3.71 16.41
N ARG A 67 -1.36 -4.77 16.53
CA ARG A 67 -1.58 -5.49 17.79
C ARG A 67 -0.40 -6.39 18.19
N THR A 68 0.56 -6.61 17.30
CA THR A 68 1.77 -7.39 17.59
C THR A 68 2.93 -6.53 18.07
N CYS A 69 3.25 -5.43 17.37
CA CYS A 69 4.45 -4.62 17.66
C CYS A 69 4.15 -3.18 18.11
N GLY A 70 2.88 -2.77 18.16
CA GLY A 70 2.51 -1.42 18.56
C GLY A 70 2.69 -0.33 17.49
N TYR A 71 3.15 -0.67 16.28
CA TYR A 71 3.29 0.30 15.18
C TYR A 71 1.98 1.05 14.89
N LYS A 72 2.03 2.38 14.88
CA LYS A 72 0.94 3.27 14.48
C LYS A 72 1.31 3.99 13.19
N GLY A 73 0.49 3.83 12.15
CA GLY A 73 0.72 4.49 10.88
C GLY A 73 -0.19 3.97 9.76
N ARG A 74 0.03 4.46 8.54
CA ARG A 74 -0.80 4.12 7.38
C ARG A 74 -0.55 2.70 6.84
N ALA A 75 0.60 2.11 7.15
CA ALA A 75 1.02 0.81 6.64
C ALA A 75 0.45 -0.38 7.47
N ILE A 76 -0.87 -0.41 7.66
CA ILE A 76 -1.58 -1.46 8.42
C ILE A 76 -2.59 -2.22 7.56
N VAL A 77 -2.88 -3.46 7.95
CA VAL A 77 -3.77 -4.41 7.29
C VAL A 77 -4.66 -5.07 8.35
N ALA A 78 -5.94 -5.29 8.02
CA ALA A 78 -6.82 -6.12 8.83
C ALA A 78 -6.62 -7.57 8.40
N HIS A 79 -5.98 -8.35 9.24
CA HIS A 79 -5.69 -9.76 9.02
C HIS A 79 -6.80 -10.64 9.59
N HIS A 80 -7.17 -11.69 8.86
CA HIS A 80 -8.08 -12.73 9.36
C HIS A 80 -7.30 -13.75 10.18
N ILE A 81 -7.63 -13.92 11.46
CA ILE A 81 -6.96 -14.88 12.37
C ILE A 81 -7.21 -16.32 11.89
N LYS A 82 -8.48 -16.63 11.57
CA LYS A 82 -8.91 -17.85 10.88
C LYS A 82 -9.05 -17.55 9.40
N ARG A 83 -8.47 -18.42 8.56
CA ARG A 83 -8.37 -18.23 7.11
C ARG A 83 -9.72 -17.87 6.48
N PHE A 84 -9.71 -16.83 5.65
CA PHE A 84 -10.89 -16.33 4.94
C PHE A 84 -11.57 -17.37 4.03
N ALA A 85 -10.77 -18.26 3.44
CA ALA A 85 -11.24 -19.31 2.55
C ALA A 85 -11.97 -20.43 3.31
N ASP A 86 -11.39 -20.92 4.41
CA ASP A 86 -11.91 -22.10 5.13
C ASP A 86 -13.04 -21.77 6.09
N HIS A 87 -13.15 -20.52 6.54
CA HIS A 87 -14.12 -20.11 7.55
C HIS A 87 -15.05 -19.00 7.04
N PRO A 88 -15.95 -19.28 6.07
CA PRO A 88 -16.85 -18.29 5.48
C PRO A 88 -17.74 -17.60 6.53
N ALA A 89 -18.22 -18.34 7.53
CA ALA A 89 -19.03 -17.81 8.62
C ALA A 89 -18.29 -16.79 9.51
N LEU A 90 -16.96 -16.80 9.52
CA LEU A 90 -16.14 -15.91 10.34
C LEU A 90 -15.54 -14.72 9.57
N ARG A 91 -15.85 -14.57 8.27
CA ARG A 91 -15.25 -13.53 7.40
C ARG A 91 -15.46 -12.11 7.94
N PHE A 92 -16.60 -11.86 8.59
CA PHE A 92 -16.99 -10.56 9.13
C PHE A 92 -17.11 -10.54 10.65
N ALA A 93 -16.73 -11.62 11.34
CA ALA A 93 -16.66 -11.62 12.79
C ALA A 93 -15.52 -10.68 13.23
N LEU A 94 -15.84 -9.71 14.08
CA LEU A 94 -14.84 -8.75 14.57
C LEU A 94 -13.72 -9.46 15.36
N SER A 95 -14.07 -10.50 16.12
CA SER A 95 -13.12 -11.35 16.84
C SER A 95 -12.15 -12.10 15.93
N ASN A 96 -12.51 -12.31 14.66
CA ASN A 96 -11.65 -12.95 13.67
C ASN A 96 -10.75 -11.96 12.92
N GLY A 97 -10.81 -10.67 13.24
CA GLY A 97 -9.95 -9.64 12.67
C GLY A 97 -8.91 -9.13 13.65
N ILE A 98 -7.70 -8.85 13.15
CA ILE A 98 -6.61 -8.20 13.90
C ILE A 98 -5.87 -7.19 13.03
N THR A 99 -5.55 -6.02 13.59
CA THR A 99 -4.74 -5.01 12.89
C THR A 99 -3.27 -5.35 13.01
N LEU A 100 -2.59 -5.48 11.87
CA LEU A 100 -1.14 -5.73 11.78
C LEU A 100 -0.45 -4.72 10.86
N CYS A 101 0.79 -4.36 11.16
CA CYS A 101 1.63 -3.66 10.18
C CYS A 101 2.05 -4.61 9.06
N ARG A 102 2.51 -4.07 7.93
CA ARG A 102 2.96 -4.88 6.77
C ARG A 102 4.05 -5.90 7.14
N THR A 103 4.97 -5.53 8.02
CA THR A 103 6.05 -6.41 8.49
C THR A 103 5.49 -7.59 9.27
N CYS A 104 4.71 -7.34 10.34
CA CYS A 104 4.09 -8.41 11.13
C CYS A 104 3.13 -9.28 10.29
N HIS A 105 2.38 -8.68 9.37
CA HIS A 105 1.50 -9.41 8.46
C HIS A 105 2.28 -10.41 7.60
N ALA A 106 3.40 -9.96 7.02
CA ALA A 106 4.25 -10.83 6.20
C ALA A 106 4.85 -11.99 6.99
N HIS A 107 5.21 -11.78 8.27
CA HIS A 107 5.71 -12.87 9.13
C HIS A 107 4.65 -13.91 9.44
N ILE A 108 3.40 -13.51 9.64
CA ILE A 108 2.33 -14.46 9.94
C ILE A 108 1.95 -15.25 8.68
N GLU A 109 1.90 -14.61 7.51
CA GLU A 109 1.58 -15.30 6.25
C GLU A 109 2.72 -16.18 5.74
N ASN A 110 3.97 -15.76 5.97
CA ASN A 110 5.16 -16.50 5.57
C ASN A 110 6.24 -16.38 6.65
N PRO A 111 6.22 -17.25 7.67
CA PRO A 111 7.18 -17.22 8.76
C PRO A 111 8.63 -17.38 8.31
N GLN A 112 8.85 -18.06 7.17
CA GLN A 112 10.17 -18.29 6.60
C GLN A 112 10.76 -17.06 5.89
N ARG A 113 9.95 -16.01 5.68
CA ARG A 113 10.43 -14.75 5.11
C ARG A 113 11.22 -13.99 6.17
N LEU A 114 12.55 -14.06 6.08
CA LEU A 114 13.47 -13.27 6.90
C LEU A 114 13.07 -11.79 6.86
N ILE A 115 12.87 -11.17 8.03
CA ILE A 115 12.84 -9.72 8.13
C ILE A 115 14.21 -9.28 7.66
N ARG A 116 14.31 -8.41 6.64
CA ARG A 116 15.53 -7.61 6.50
C ARG A 116 15.58 -6.75 7.75
N GLN A 117 16.26 -7.25 8.78
CA GLN A 117 16.62 -6.46 9.94
C GLN A 117 17.39 -5.28 9.38
N THR A 118 16.85 -4.08 9.49
CA THR A 118 17.71 -2.90 9.37
C THR A 118 18.77 -3.07 10.45
N PRO A 119 20.07 -3.07 10.10
CA PRO A 119 21.11 -3.17 11.12
C PRO A 119 20.87 -2.09 12.16
N GLU A 120 20.97 -2.52 13.42
CA GLU A 120 20.71 -1.72 14.60
C GLU A 120 21.53 -0.42 14.58
N LYS A 121 20.84 0.73 14.78
CA LYS A 121 21.36 2.06 15.12
C LYS A 121 22.35 2.71 14.12
N VAL A 122 21.82 3.56 13.23
CA VAL A 122 22.57 4.77 12.86
C VAL A 122 22.39 5.76 14.00
N LYS A 123 23.40 5.88 14.86
CA LYS A 123 23.54 7.06 15.73
C LYS A 123 23.75 8.25 14.81
N ILE A 124 22.73 9.07 14.62
CA ILE A 124 22.92 10.40 14.05
C ILE A 124 23.41 11.23 15.24
N GLU A 125 24.72 11.32 15.40
CA GLU A 125 25.30 12.37 16.23
C GLU A 125 25.01 13.67 15.50
N SER A 126 24.02 14.42 16.00
CA SER A 126 23.75 15.77 15.52
C SER A 126 24.88 16.65 16.01
N GLU A 127 25.89 16.87 15.17
CA GLU A 127 26.79 18.00 15.37
C GLU A 127 25.96 19.29 15.44
N PRO A 128 26.18 20.17 16.42
CA PRO A 128 25.45 21.42 16.49
C PRO A 128 25.78 22.23 15.25
N HIS A 129 24.75 22.50 14.43
CA HIS A 129 24.84 23.46 13.34
C HIS A 129 25.40 24.77 13.88
N GLY A 130 26.59 25.13 13.39
CA GLY A 130 27.30 26.35 13.75
C GLY A 130 26.39 27.56 13.62
N ASP A 131 26.23 28.26 14.74
CA ASP A 131 25.68 29.60 14.84
C ASP A 131 26.58 30.55 14.05
N MET A 132 26.22 30.86 12.81
CA MET A 132 26.79 32.01 12.11
C MET A 132 26.15 33.27 12.69
N GLY A 133 26.75 33.73 13.79
CA GLY A 133 26.43 34.99 14.42
C GLY A 133 26.41 36.13 13.42
N ARG A 134 25.28 36.83 13.32
CA ARG A 134 25.25 38.22 12.87
C ARG A 134 25.46 39.08 14.11
N ALA A 135 26.70 39.53 14.29
CA ALA A 135 27.01 40.63 15.21
C ALA A 135 26.25 41.88 14.74
N ALA A 136 25.30 42.35 15.54
CA ALA A 136 24.80 43.70 15.44
C ALA A 136 25.78 44.60 16.19
N GLU A 137 26.54 45.42 15.46
CA GLU A 137 27.30 46.53 16.02
C GLU A 137 26.33 47.53 16.66
N MET A 138 26.32 47.60 17.98
CA MET A 138 25.80 48.75 18.72
C MET A 138 27.00 49.57 19.19
N THR A 139 27.27 50.65 18.47
CA THR A 139 28.20 51.70 18.84
C THR A 139 27.72 52.38 20.14
N ALA A 140 28.47 52.20 21.23
CA ALA A 140 28.52 53.18 22.32
C ALA A 140 29.49 54.30 21.90
N PRO A 141 29.21 55.55 22.26
CA PRO A 141 29.89 56.16 23.42
C PRO A 141 28.95 57.12 24.17
N LEU A 142 29.21 57.72 25.33
CA LEU A 142 30.21 57.72 26.40
C LEU A 142 29.59 58.72 27.42
N GLY A 143 29.97 58.63 28.70
CA GLY A 143 30.09 59.78 29.60
C GLY A 143 28.87 60.68 29.79
#